data_AF-A0A3C2C099-F1
#
_entry.id   AF-A0A3C2C099-F1
#
_cell.length_a   1.000
_cell.length_b   1.000
_cell.length_c   1.000
_cell.angle_alpha   90.00
_cell.angle_beta   90.00
_cell.angle_gamma   90.00
#
_symmetry.space_group_name_H-M   'P 1'
#
loop_
_entity.id
_entity.type
_entity.pdbx_description
1 polymer ?
#
loop_
_entity_poly.entity_id
_entity_poly.type
_entity_poly.pdbx_seq_one_letter_code
_entity_poly.pdbx_strand_id
1 'polypeptide(L)' 'MKAYIDIGKRILDEGVWLSNARTGQKTLAIIGATFEHDLSDGTVPVV' A
#
# COMPACT_ATOMS: atom_id res chain seq x y z
N MET A 1 2.28 -6.86 9.87
CA MET A 1 2.12 -5.39 9.91
C MET A 1 3.30 -4.59 9.35
N LYS A 2 4.56 -4.97 9.61
CA LYS A 2 5.74 -4.21 9.14
C LYS A 2 5.72 -3.91 7.63
N ALA A 3 5.44 -4.90 6.78
CA ALA A 3 5.36 -4.71 5.33
C ALA A 3 4.32 -3.67 4.90
N TYR A 4 3.15 -3.62 5.56
CA TYR A 4 2.10 -2.64 5.28
C TYR A 4 2.58 -1.21 5.56
N ILE A 5 3.22 -1.00 6.71
CA ILE A 5 3.78 0.31 7.10
C ILE A 5 4.95 0.70 6.19
N ASP A 6 5.81 -0.24 5.81
CA ASP A 6 6.94 0.01 4.92
C ASP A 6 6.47 0.42 3.52
N ILE A 7 5.39 -0.19 3.01
CA ILE A 7 4.74 0.23 1.75
C ILE A 7 4.12 1.62 1.90
N GLY A 8 3.44 1.90 3.01
CA GLY A 8 2.88 3.23 3.29
C GLY A 8 3.93 4.33 3.28
N LYS A 9 5.08 4.10 3.91
CA LYS A 9 6.23 5.03 3.86
C LYS A 9 6.73 5.24 2.44
N ARG A 10 6.91 4.17 1.67
CA ARG A 10 7.32 4.26 0.26
C ARG A 10 6.33 5.05 -0.60
N ILE A 11 5.02 4.94 -0.35
CA ILE A 11 4.02 5.77 -1.04
C ILE A 11 4.26 7.25 -0.75
N LEU A 12 4.53 7.60 0.51
CA LEU A 12 4.77 8.99 0.92
C LEU A 12 6.08 9.56 0.36
N ASP A 13 7.13 8.74 0.32
CA ASP A 13 8.48 9.18 -0.05
C ASP A 13 8.71 9.17 -1.57
N GLU A 14 8.22 8.14 -2.27
CA GLU A 14 8.55 7.87 -3.69
C GLU A 14 7.32 7.95 -4.62
N GLY A 15 6.12 8.14 -4.07
CA GLY A 15 4.88 8.10 -4.84
C GLY A 15 4.77 9.22 -5.88
N VAL A 16 4.00 8.94 -6.94
CA VAL A 16 3.67 9.93 -7.98
C VAL A 16 2.22 10.36 -7.83
N TRP A 17 1.98 11.67 -7.92
CA TRP A 17 0.63 12.22 -7.93
C TRP A 17 -0.07 11.90 -9.24
N LEU A 18 -1.21 11.22 -9.14
CA LEU A 18 -2.08 10.89 -10.25
C LEU A 18 -3.42 11.60 -10.07
N SER A 19 -4.00 12.06 -11.19
CA SER A 19 -5.35 12.60 -11.22
C SER A 19 -6.32 11.54 -11.73
N ASN A 20 -7.32 11.19 -10.94
CA ASN A 20 -8.31 10.21 -11.34
C ASN A 20 -9.38 10.86 -12.22
N ALA A 21 -9.44 10.50 -13.50
CA ALA A 21 -10.40 11.09 -14.45
C ALA A 21 -11.87 10.79 -14.12
N ARG A 22 -12.16 9.67 -13.43
CA ARG A 22 -13.54 9.28 -13.06
C ARG A 22 -14.06 10.05 -11.85
N THR A 23 -13.19 10.36 -10.89
CA THR A 23 -13.60 10.99 -9.61
C THR A 23 -13.12 12.42 -9.43
N GLY A 24 -12.18 12.88 -10.27
CA GLY A 24 -11.52 14.19 -10.15
C GLY A 24 -10.50 14.29 -9.00
N GLN A 25 -10.33 13.23 -8.20
CA GLN A 25 -9.49 13.25 -7.01
C GLN A 25 -8.03 12.94 -7.33
N LYS A 26 -7.11 13.59 -6.61
CA LYS A 26 -5.68 13.28 -6.67
C LYS A 26 -5.31 12.19 -5.67
N THR A 27 -4.46 11.27 -6.09
CA THR A 27 -3.91 10.19 -5.26
C THR A 27 -2.42 10.08 -5.44
N LEU A 28 -1.70 9.83 -4.35
CA LEU A 28 -0.27 9.51 -4.39
C LEU A 28 -0.14 7.99 -4.51
N ALA A 29 0.57 7.50 -5.53
CA ALA A 29 0.59 6.08 -5.85
C ALA A 29 1.99 5.58 -6.22
N ILE A 30 2.25 4.31 -5.89
CA ILE A 30 3.37 3.52 -6.40
C ILE A 30 2.80 2.31 -7.15
N ILE A 31 3.52 1.83 -8.16
CA ILE A 31 3.09 0.69 -8.98
C ILE A 31 3.78 -0.58 -8.47
N GLY A 32 3.05 -1.69 -8.38
CA GLY A 32 3.63 -3.02 -8.16
C GLY A 32 4.09 -3.31 -6.73
N ALA A 33 3.44 -2.74 -5.72
CA ALA A 33 3.67 -3.16 -4.33
C ALA A 33 2.99 -4.51 -4.05
N THR A 34 3.72 -5.44 -3.43
CA THR A 34 3.21 -6.76 -3.03
C THR A 34 3.78 -7.11 -1.66
N PHE A 35 3.01 -7.81 -0.85
CA PHE A 35 3.47 -8.38 0.42
C PHE A 35 2.71 -9.67 0.71
N GLU A 36 3.30 -10.51 1.55
CA GLU A 36 2.75 -11.79 1.95
C GLU A 36 2.59 -11.86 3.47
N HIS A 37 1.75 -12.78 3.90
CA HIS A 37 1.51 -13.10 5.29
C HIS A 37 1.62 -14.59 5.51
N ASP A 38 2.41 -14.99 6.51
CA ASP A 38 2.41 -16.35 7.01
C ASP A 38 1.19 -16.53 7.91
N LEU A 39 0.39 -17.57 7.61
CA LEU A 39 -0.82 -17.95 8.35
C LEU A 39 -0.71 -19.36 8.93
N SER A 40 0.49 -19.97 8.89
CA SER A 40 0.71 -21.36 9.28
C SER A 40 0.38 -21.66 10.74
N ASP A 41 0.41 -20.65 11.61
CA ASP A 41 0.06 -20.72 13.03
C ASP A 41 -1.43 -20.46 13.33
N GLY A 42 -2.25 -20.22 12.29
CA GLY A 42 -3.66 -19.86 12.42
C GLY A 42 -3.91 -18.41 12.81
N THR A 43 -2.88 -17.58 12.92
CA THR A 43 -3.02 -16.13 13.17
C THR A 43 -3.30 -15.41 11.87
N VAL A 44 -4.39 -14.63 11.84
CA VAL A 44 -4.75 -13.80 10.69
C VAL A 44 -4.41 -12.34 10.99
N PRO A 45 -3.65 -11.65 10.11
CA PRO A 45 -3.32 -10.25 10.32
C PRO A 45 -4.56 -9.38 10.16
N VAL A 46 -4.83 -8.56 11.17
CA VAL A 46 -5.86 -7.52 11.18
C VAL A 46 -5.16 -6.18 11.42
N VAL A 47 -5.60 -5.15 10.69
CA VAL A 47 -5.10 -3.77 10.79
C VAL A 47 -6.14 -2.92 11.50
#